data_AF-A0A2C1J7L2-F1
#
_entry.id   AF-A0A2C1J7L2-F1
#
_cell.length_a   1.000
_cell.length_b   1.000
_cell.length_c   1.000
_cell.angle_alpha   90.00
_cell.angle_beta   90.00
_cell.angle_gamma   90.00
#
_symmetry.space_group_name_H-M   'P 1'
#
loop_
_entity.id
_entity.type
_entity.pdbx_description
1 polymer ?
#
loop_
_entity_poly.entity_id
_entity_poly.type
_entity_poly.pdbx_seq_one_letter_code
_entity_poly.pdbx_strand_id
1 'polypeptide(L)' 'MLFFCLSKDLNELRKQKKALEYLLSIDTNEKDRELHKQALEAIEKALKAN' A
#
# COMPACT_ATOMS: atom_id res chain seq x y z
N MET A 1 1.63 -14.68 -6.33
CA MET A 1 0.67 -13.57 -6.53
C MET A 1 0.13 -13.20 -5.16
N LEU A 2 0.60 -12.09 -4.57
CA LEU A 2 0.09 -11.60 -3.30
C LEU A 2 -1.30 -10.99 -3.56
N PHE A 3 -2.34 -11.59 -3.01
CA PHE A 3 -3.71 -11.07 -3.06
C PHE A 3 -3.80 -9.85 -2.12
N PHE A 4 -3.56 -8.66 -2.64
CA PHE A 4 -3.78 -7.42 -1.89
C PHE A 4 -5.27 -7.08 -1.97
N CYS A 5 -6.01 -7.31 -0.88
CA CYS A 5 -7.44 -7.04 -0.81
C CYS A 5 -7.65 -5.54 -0.58
N LEU A 6 -7.79 -4.78 -1.67
CA LEU A 6 -8.09 -3.34 -1.60
C LEU A 6 -9.50 -3.15 -1.06
N SER A 7 -9.60 -2.51 0.12
CA SER A 7 -10.89 -2.11 0.68
C SER A 7 -11.57 -1.10 -0.25
N LYS A 8 -12.89 -1.21 -0.46
CA LYS A 8 -13.66 -0.23 -1.25
C LYS A 8 -13.89 1.10 -0.52
N ASP A 9 -13.61 1.14 0.78
CA ASP A 9 -13.74 2.33 1.61
C ASP A 9 -12.48 3.21 1.50
N LEU A 10 -12.66 4.46 1.09
CA LEU A 10 -11.59 5.45 0.94
C LEU A 10 -10.85 5.74 2.24
N ASN A 11 -11.54 5.67 3.39
CA ASN A 11 -10.91 5.86 4.70
C ASN A 11 -10.01 4.67 5.05
N GLU A 12 -10.44 3.45 4.75
CA GLU A 12 -9.62 2.26 4.95
C GLU A 12 -8.42 2.24 3.99
N LEU A 13 -8.60 2.63 2.73
CA LEU A 13 -7.49 2.82 1.78
C LEU A 13 -6.46 3.83 2.28
N ARG A 14 -6.89 4.94 2.87
CA ARG A 14 -5.98 5.95 3.48
C ARG A 14 -5.25 5.40 4.70
N LYS A 15 -5.90 4.60 5.54
CA LYS A 15 -5.24 3.93 6.68
C LYS A 15 -4.21 2.92 6.20
N GLN A 16 -4.56 2.11 5.20
CA GLN A 16 -3.66 1.15 4.58
C GLN A 16 -2.45 1.85 3.95
N LYS A 17 -2.66 2.98 3.26
CA LYS A 17 -1.56 3.81 2.73
C LYS A 17 -0.58 4.22 3.83
N LYS A 18 -1.09 4.81 4.92
CA LYS A 18 -0.23 5.23 6.06
C LYS A 18 0.51 4.07 6.72
N ALA A 19 -0.16 2.93 6.87
CA ALA A 19 0.48 1.72 7.41
C ALA A 19 1.63 1.26 6.50
N LEU A 20 1.44 1.28 5.19
CA LEU A 20 2.46 0.92 4.21
C LEU A 20 3.62 1.91 4.14
N GLU A 21 3.35 3.21 4.24
CA GLU A 21 4.38 4.25 4.34
C GLU A 21 5.24 4.07 5.60
N TYR A 22 4.61 3.72 6.72
CA TYR A 22 5.33 3.40 7.95
C TYR A 22 6.20 2.15 7.77
N LEU A 23 5.66 1.07 7.20
CA LEU A 23 6.45 -0.13 6.90
C LEU A 23 7.65 0.20 6.02
N LEU A 24 7.47 0.95 4.93
CA LEU A 24 8.56 1.41 4.07
C LEU A 24 9.64 2.24 4.78
N SER A 25 9.29 2.93 5.87
CA SER A 25 10.22 3.74 6.65
C SER A 25 11.10 2.93 7.59
N ILE A 26 10.61 1.77 8.05
CA ILE A 26 11.33 0.89 8.97
C ILE A 26 11.91 -0.37 8.29
N ASP A 27 11.49 -0.63 7.06
CA ASP A 27 11.86 -1.81 6.32
C ASP A 27 13.31 -1.75 5.82
N THR A 28 14.11 -2.68 6.33
CA THR A 28 15.52 -2.86 5.98
C THR A 28 15.73 -3.83 4.82
N ASN A 29 14.69 -4.55 4.40
CA ASN A 29 14.79 -5.54 3.32
C ASN A 29 14.40 -4.91 1.99
N GLU A 30 15.32 -4.92 1.03
CA GLU A 30 15.12 -4.29 -0.28
C GLU A 30 13.98 -4.94 -1.08
N LYS A 31 13.81 -6.26 -0.97
CA LYS A 31 12.73 -6.99 -1.66
C LYS A 31 11.36 -6.63 -1.08
N ASP A 32 11.27 -6.51 0.24
CA ASP A 32 10.02 -6.15 0.92
C ASP A 32 9.67 -4.69 0.63
N ARG A 33 10.68 -3.80 0.57
CA ARG A 33 10.48 -2.41 0.12
C ARG A 33 9.92 -2.33 -1.30
N GLU A 34 10.36 -3.16 -2.23
CA GLU A 34 9.79 -3.20 -3.58
C GLU A 34 8.33 -3.64 -3.57
N LEU A 35 8.00 -4.71 -2.82
CA LEU A 35 6.64 -5.19 -2.67
C LEU A 35 5.72 -4.13 -2.03
N HIS A 36 6.21 -3.44 -1.00
CA HIS A 36 5.49 -2.35 -0.35
C HIS A 36 5.30 -1.15 -1.30
N LYS A 37 6.31 -0.78 -2.10
CA LYS A 37 6.13 0.27 -3.13
C LYS A 37 5.06 -0.11 -4.16
N GLN A 38 5.05 -1.36 -4.63
CA GLN A 38 4.04 -1.84 -5.57
C GLN A 38 2.62 -1.79 -4.97
N ALA A 39 2.47 -2.20 -3.71
CA ALA A 39 1.20 -2.12 -3.00
C ALA A 39 0.76 -0.66 -2.75
N LEU A 40 1.69 0.25 -2.44
CA LEU A 40 1.41 1.68 -2.30
C LEU A 40 0.87 2.27 -3.61
N GLU A 41 1.50 1.93 -4.74
CA GLU A 41 1.06 2.40 -6.07
C GLU A 41 -0.35 1.88 -6.42
N ALA A 42 -0.66 0.63 -6.07
CA ALA A 42 -2.00 0.07 -6.25
C ALA A 42 -3.07 0.81 -5.42
N ILE A 43 -2.74 1.14 -4.17
CA ILE A 43 -3.62 1.94 -3.29
C ILE A 43 -3.83 3.35 -3.85
N GLU A 44 -2.78 4.01 -4.35
CA GLU A 44 -2.90 5.34 -4.96
C GLU A 44 -3.74 5.34 -6.24
N LYS A 45 -3.58 4.31 -7.09
CA LYS A 45 -4.43 4.12 -8.27
C LYS A 45 -5.89 3.93 -7.87
N ALA A 46 -6.17 3.13 -6.83
CA ALA A 46 -7.53 2.93 -6.33
C ALA A 46 -8.14 4.20 -5.73
N LEU A 47 -7.33 5.03 -5.06
CA LEU A 47 -7.74 6.34 -4.54
C LEU A 47 -8.00 7.38 -5.64
N LYS A 48 -7.29 7.32 -6.78
CA LYS A 48 -7.52 8.20 -7.94
C LYS A 48 -8.68 7.76 -8.83
N ALA A 49 -9.02 6.48 -8.81
CA ALA A 49 -10.10 5.91 -9.63
C ALA A 49 -11.51 6.07 -9.00
N ASN A 50 -11.58 6.54 -7.74
CA ASN A 50 -12.79 6.99 -7.06
C ASN A 50 -12.83 8.52 -7.03
#